data_AF-A0A383B4M7-F1
#
_entry.id   AF-A0A383B4M7-F1
#
_cell.length_a   1.000
_cell.length_b   1.000
_cell.length_c   1.000
_cell.angle_alpha   90.00
_cell.angle_beta   90.00
_cell.angle_gamma   90.00
#
_symmetry.space_group_name_H-M   'P 1'
#
loop_
_entity.id
_entity.type
_entity.pdbx_description
1 polymer ?
#
loop_
_entity_poly.entity_id
_entity_poly.type
_entity_poly.pdbx_seq_one_letter_code
_entity_poly.pdbx_strand_id
1 'polypeptide(L)'
;MIGKKNELGATVFGYDILGEDFDIAQLRGKFSHALVCIGQIKDSSPRTNAFKELIEHEYVLPSVISPFAYISPHATIGRGTIVMHGAIV
;
A
#
# COMPACT_ATOMS: atom_id res chain seq x y z
N MET A 1 -10.40 -1.53 2.91
CA MET A 1 -9.51 -2.18 1.92
C MET A 1 -10.06 -1.90 0.53
N ILE A 2 -9.21 -1.91 -0.50
CA ILE A 2 -9.67 -1.90 -1.90
C ILE A 2 -9.56 -3.34 -2.42
N GLY A 3 -10.60 -3.81 -3.09
CA GLY A 3 -10.70 -5.17 -3.61
C GLY A 3 -11.32 -5.18 -5.00
N LYS A 4 -11.78 -6.35 -5.43
CA LYS A 4 -12.51 -6.48 -6.70
C LYS A 4 -14.00 -6.26 -6.51
N LYS A 5 -14.71 -5.92 -7.59
CA LYS A 5 -16.17 -5.76 -7.61
C LYS A 5 -16.96 -6.85 -6.88
N ASN A 6 -16.57 -8.11 -7.06
CA ASN A 6 -17.25 -9.26 -6.47
C ASN A 6 -16.94 -9.46 -4.97
N GLU A 7 -16.00 -8.70 -4.41
CA GLU A 7 -15.58 -8.76 -3.02
C GLU A 7 -16.10 -7.55 -2.22
N LEU A 8 -16.79 -6.60 -2.87
CA LEU A 8 -17.37 -5.42 -2.22
C LEU A 8 -18.32 -5.82 -1.08
N GLY A 9 -18.13 -5.22 0.09
CA GLY A 9 -18.89 -5.53 1.30
C GLY A 9 -18.48 -6.83 2.00
N ALA A 10 -17.53 -7.59 1.44
CA ALA A 10 -16.91 -8.69 2.16
C ALA A 10 -15.87 -8.16 3.16
N THR A 11 -15.57 -9.00 4.14
CA THR A 11 -14.58 -8.72 5.18
C THR A 11 -13.43 -9.72 5.05
N VAL A 12 -12.19 -9.22 5.04
CA VAL A 12 -10.97 -10.03 4.99
C VAL A 12 -10.17 -9.77 6.27
N PHE A 13 -9.98 -10.79 7.10
CA PHE A 13 -9.32 -10.69 8.41
C PHE A 13 -9.87 -9.56 9.31
N GLY A 14 -11.18 -9.31 9.26
CA GLY A 14 -11.83 -8.24 10.03
C GLY A 14 -11.80 -6.85 9.38
N TYR A 15 -11.24 -6.71 8.17
CA TYR A 15 -11.21 -5.46 7.43
C TYR A 15 -12.18 -5.49 6.25
N ASP A 16 -13.05 -4.48 6.16
CA ASP A 16 -14.03 -4.38 5.09
C ASP A 16 -13.40 -3.94 3.77
N ILE A 17 -13.90 -4.50 2.68
CA ILE A 17 -13.62 -4.06 1.32
C ILE A 17 -14.58 -2.92 1.00
N LEU A 18 -14.03 -1.71 0.96
CA LEU A 18 -14.76 -0.44 0.88
C LEU A 18 -15.05 0.01 -0.55
N GLY A 19 -14.30 -0.52 -1.52
CA GLY A 19 -14.33 -0.03 -2.89
C GLY A 19 -13.37 -0.82 -3.80
N GLU A 20 -13.34 -0.39 -5.06
CA GLU A 20 -12.42 -0.84 -6.10
C GLU A 20 -11.39 0.26 -6.41
N ASP A 21 -10.46 0.01 -7.34
CA ASP A 21 -9.38 0.96 -7.66
C ASP A 21 -9.94 2.32 -8.13
N PHE A 22 -11.07 2.36 -8.82
CA PHE A 22 -11.69 3.62 -9.25
C PHE A 22 -12.23 4.49 -8.10
N ASP A 23 -12.39 3.94 -6.90
CA ASP A 23 -12.85 4.68 -5.73
C ASP A 23 -11.71 5.43 -5.02
N ILE A 24 -10.45 5.26 -5.45
CA ILE A 24 -9.26 5.88 -4.85
C ILE A 24 -9.42 7.40 -4.71
N ALA A 25 -9.92 8.08 -5.74
CA ALA A 25 -10.11 9.53 -5.70
C ALA A 25 -11.14 9.95 -4.63
N GLN A 26 -12.26 9.24 -4.53
CA GLN A 26 -13.32 9.53 -3.55
C GLN A 26 -12.87 9.23 -2.12
N LEU A 27 -12.13 8.13 -1.93
CA LEU A 27 -11.63 7.69 -0.64
C LEU A 27 -10.63 8.68 -0.02
N ARG A 28 -9.99 9.52 -0.83
CA ARG A 28 -9.01 10.50 -0.35
C ARG A 28 -9.62 11.51 0.61
N GLY A 29 -10.90 11.84 0.43
CA GLY A 29 -11.65 12.73 1.33
C GLY A 29 -11.86 12.15 2.73
N LYS A 30 -11.72 10.83 2.89
CA LYS A 30 -11.86 10.11 4.17
C LYS A 30 -10.53 9.64 4.74
N PHE A 31 -9.59 9.28 3.89
CA PHE A 31 -8.31 8.70 4.28
C PHE A 31 -7.15 9.47 3.66
N SER A 32 -6.20 9.90 4.49
CA SER A 32 -5.00 10.60 4.03
C SER A 32 -3.83 9.67 3.74
N HIS A 33 -3.82 8.47 4.32
CA HIS A 33 -2.71 7.52 4.21
C HIS A 33 -3.13 6.28 3.41
N ALA A 34 -2.21 5.75 2.62
CA ALA A 34 -2.44 4.53 1.84
C ALA A 34 -1.18 3.66 1.80
N LEU A 35 -1.39 2.35 1.67
CA LEU A 35 -0.34 1.34 1.50
C LEU A 35 -0.63 0.53 0.23
N VAL A 36 0.40 0.33 -0.59
CA VAL A 36 0.30 -0.56 -1.75
C VAL A 36 0.74 -1.96 -1.33
N CYS A 37 -0.24 -2.82 -1.07
CA CYS A 37 -0.01 -4.21 -0.66
C CYS A 37 0.02 -5.20 -1.84
N ILE A 38 0.36 -4.70 -3.04
CA ILE A 38 0.44 -5.50 -4.27
C ILE A 38 1.86 -6.04 -4.39
N GLY A 39 2.01 -7.36 -4.33
CA GLY A 39 3.28 -8.04 -4.60
C GLY A 39 3.62 -8.08 -6.09
N GLN A 40 4.60 -8.91 -6.46
CA GLN A 40 4.92 -9.17 -7.85
C GLN A 40 5.45 -10.61 -8.01
N ILE A 41 5.17 -11.22 -9.16
CA ILE A 41 5.80 -12.49 -9.55
C ILE A 41 6.62 -12.27 -10.82
N LYS A 42 5.98 -11.83 -11.91
CA LYS A 42 6.65 -11.58 -13.20
C LYS A 42 6.75 -10.10 -13.53
N ASP A 43 5.73 -9.34 -13.14
CA ASP A 43 5.58 -7.93 -13.50
C ASP A 43 5.23 -7.13 -12.26
N SER A 44 5.89 -5.99 -12.11
CA SER A 44 5.68 -5.04 -11.01
C SER A 44 4.86 -3.82 -11.45
N SER A 45 4.39 -3.78 -12.70
CA SER A 45 3.58 -2.69 -13.24
C SER A 45 2.32 -2.44 -12.41
N PRO A 46 1.54 -3.45 -11.94
CA PRO A 46 0.36 -3.18 -11.10
C PRO A 46 0.69 -2.41 -9.83
N ARG A 47 1.75 -2.83 -9.11
CA ARG A 47 2.25 -2.14 -7.92
C ARG A 47 2.70 -0.71 -8.24
N THR A 48 3.39 -0.52 -9.36
CA THR A 48 3.94 0.78 -9.78
C THR A 48 2.83 1.74 -10.18
N ASN A 49 1.80 1.25 -10.88
CA ASN A 49 0.65 2.04 -11.31
C ASN A 49 -0.18 2.49 -10.11
N ALA A 50 -0.51 1.58 -9.19
CA ALA A 50 -1.22 1.92 -7.96
C ALA A 50 -0.45 2.95 -7.12
N PHE A 51 0.88 2.81 -7.02
CA PHE A 51 1.72 3.81 -6.34
C PHE A 51 1.62 5.20 -6.99
N LYS A 52 1.67 5.29 -8.33
CA LYS A 52 1.56 6.56 -9.06
C LYS A 52 0.19 7.19 -8.87
N GLU A 53 -0.87 6.41 -9.01
CA GLU A 53 -2.25 6.86 -8.86
C GLU A 53 -2.52 7.43 -7.45
N LEU A 54 -2.04 6.75 -6.40
CA LEU A 54 -2.14 7.26 -5.04
C LEU A 54 -1.37 8.59 -4.86
N ILE A 55 -0.22 8.73 -5.51
CA ILE A 55 0.55 9.98 -5.47
C ILE A 55 -0.16 11.11 -6.23
N GLU A 56 -0.76 10.82 -7.38
CA GLU A 56 -1.55 11.78 -8.16
C GLU A 56 -2.76 12.30 -7.37
N HIS A 57 -3.36 11.44 -6.52
CA HIS A 57 -4.43 11.80 -5.60
C HIS A 57 -3.95 12.29 -4.22
N GLU A 58 -2.68 12.69 -4.11
CA GLU A 58 -2.10 13.33 -2.91
C GLU A 58 -2.24 12.50 -1.61
N TYR A 59 -2.20 11.17 -1.73
CA TYR A 59 -2.10 10.30 -0.57
C TYR A 59 -0.69 10.37 0.03
N VAL A 60 -0.63 10.24 1.35
CA VAL A 60 0.61 10.00 2.08
C VAL A 60 0.89 8.50 2.05
N LEU A 61 2.00 8.09 1.45
CA LEU A 61 2.46 6.70 1.46
C LEU A 61 3.58 6.56 2.48
N PRO A 62 3.28 6.20 3.74
CA PRO A 62 4.30 6.04 4.75
C PRO A 62 5.19 4.84 4.44
N SER A 63 6.41 4.86 4.96
CA SER A 63 7.26 3.68 4.99
C SER A 63 6.96 2.89 6.27
N VAL A 64 6.60 1.62 6.12
CA VAL A 64 6.26 0.74 7.23
C VAL A 64 7.45 -0.17 7.47
N ILE A 65 8.09 -0.03 8.64
CA ILE A 65 9.28 -0.80 8.99
C ILE A 65 8.93 -1.68 10.19
N SER A 66 9.14 -3.00 10.04
CA SER A 66 9.04 -3.92 11.16
C SER A 66 10.06 -3.56 12.24
N PRO A 67 9.68 -3.58 13.53
CA PRO A 67 10.63 -3.39 14.63
C PRO A 67 11.68 -4.52 14.73
N PHE A 68 11.51 -5.60 13.98
CA PHE A 68 12.44 -6.74 13.90
C PHE A 68 13.27 -6.74 12.61
N ALA A 69 13.27 -5.66 11.84
CA ALA A 69 14.18 -5.47 10.72
C ALA A 69 15.51 -4.87 11.18
N TYR A 70 16.61 -5.26 10.55
CA TYR A 70 17.92 -4.62 10.72
C TYR A 70 18.14 -3.63 9.58
N ILE A 71 18.25 -2.35 9.90
CA ILE A 71 18.47 -1.28 8.91
C ILE A 71 19.77 -0.58 9.23
N SER A 72 20.68 -0.54 8.25
CA SER A 72 21.89 0.24 8.31
C SER A 72 21.58 1.73 8.53
N PRO A 73 22.29 2.44 9.43
CA PRO A 73 22.18 3.89 9.56
C PRO A 73 22.50 4.67 8.28
N HIS A 74 23.14 4.02 7.29
CA HIS A 74 23.48 4.61 6.01
C HIS A 74 22.44 4.31 4.90
N ALA A 75 21.40 3.54 5.20
CA ALA A 75 20.34 3.22 4.24
C ALA A 75 19.34 4.37 4.09
N THR A 76 18.87 4.59 2.86
CA THR A 76 17.78 5.54 2.56
C THR A 76 16.52 4.76 2.19
N ILE A 77 15.47 4.89 3.00
CA ILE A 77 14.17 4.24 2.75
C ILE A 77 13.22 5.23 2.07
N GLY A 78 12.81 4.90 0.84
CA GLY A 78 11.84 5.70 0.10
C GLY A 78 10.42 5.55 0.63
N ARG A 79 9.55 6.51 0.28
CA ARG A 79 8.12 6.49 0.63
C ARG A 79 7.40 5.25 0.09
N GLY A 80 6.38 4.78 0.80
CA GLY A 80 5.61 3.60 0.44
C GLY A 80 6.38 2.28 0.52
N THR A 81 7.58 2.29 1.11
CA THR A 81 8.38 1.06 1.30
C THR A 81 7.89 0.30 2.51
N ILE A 82 7.72 -1.01 2.38
CA ILE A 82 7.38 -1.89 3.49
C ILE A 82 8.58 -2.82 3.75
N VAL A 83 9.27 -2.61 4.87
CA VAL A 83 10.38 -3.45 5.32
C VAL A 83 9.83 -4.49 6.30
N MET A 84 9.74 -5.74 5.85
CA MET A 84 9.15 -6.84 6.62
C MET A 84 10.09 -7.36 7.72
N HIS A 85 9.53 -8.20 8.61
CA HIS A 85 10.25 -8.82 9.72
C HIS A 85 11.49 -9.59 9.24
N GLY A 86 12.62 -9.41 9.94
CA GLY A 86 13.87 -10.12 9.63
C GLY A 86 14.57 -9.64 8.36
N ALA A 87 14.07 -8.60 7.68
CA ALA A 87 14.80 -7.98 6.58
C ALA A 87 16.09 -7.34 7.08
N ILE A 88 17.14 -7.44 6.27
CA ILE A 88 18.44 -6.78 6.49
C ILE A 88 18.63 -5.82 5.31
N VAL A 89 18.72 -4.53 5.61
CA VAL A 89 18.80 -3.44 4.63
C VAL A 89 20.03 -2.58 4.88
#